data_AF-A0AAW1IAX7-F1
#
_entry.id   AF-A0AAW1IAX7-F1
#
_cell.length_a   1.000
_cell.length_b   1.000
_cell.length_c   1.000
_cell.angle_alpha   90.00
_cell.angle_beta   90.00
_cell.angle_gamma   90.00
#
_symmetry.space_group_name_H-M   'P 1'
#
loop_
_entity.id
_entity.type
_entity.pdbx_description
1 polymer ?
#
loop_
_entity_poly.entity_id
_entity_poly.type
_entity_poly.pdbx_seq_one_letter_code
_entity_poly.pdbx_strand_id
1 'polypeptide(L)'
;MDSAAVQMLLETCIETDEDRKHPGKLLALQEVRSLVCCYLHQAFIADTTLAKLVHFQGYPSELIEVTVKGVPSMHICLDFLLELMQQPSLNKQIFAIQLLSYLSLQYSLPKSLNLCVTALNLLYALLGSVSSSQRVKLFKPILPALVRISEAFPPLIEDITQLLLQLARICQSQASLSSHFDAHLTKLDESSSQDSKALCELARNTFAQILKKAVLKTDVYN
;
A
#
# COMPACT_ATOMS: atom_id res chain seq x y z
N MET A 1 1.70 27.92 1.10
CA MET A 1 2.28 27.31 -0.12
C MET A 1 1.23 26.48 -0.80
N ASP A 2 1.20 26.48 -2.12
CA ASP A 2 0.14 25.81 -2.87
C ASP A 2 0.45 24.32 -3.01
N SER A 3 -0.46 23.47 -2.53
CA SER A 3 -0.36 22.01 -2.68
C SER A 3 -0.21 21.59 -4.15
N ALA A 4 -0.77 22.36 -5.09
CA ALA A 4 -0.60 22.16 -6.53
C ALA A 4 0.88 22.21 -6.98
N ALA A 5 1.68 23.12 -6.41
CA ALA A 5 3.11 23.20 -6.74
C ALA A 5 3.86 21.96 -6.25
N VAL A 6 3.51 21.46 -5.06
CA VAL A 6 4.07 20.21 -4.54
C VAL A 6 3.68 19.01 -5.42
N GLN A 7 2.43 18.95 -5.88
CA GLN A 7 1.98 17.88 -6.78
C GLN A 7 2.76 17.88 -8.10
N MET A 8 2.93 19.05 -8.73
CA MET A 8 3.73 19.16 -9.95
C MET A 8 5.18 18.69 -9.74
N LEU A 9 5.80 19.00 -8.60
CA LEU A 9 7.15 18.52 -8.28
C LEU A 9 7.20 17.01 -8.02
N LEU A 10 6.16 16.43 -7.43
CA LEU A 10 6.07 14.97 -7.28
C LEU A 10 5.94 14.29 -8.63
N GLU A 11 5.16 14.85 -9.56
CA GLU A 11 4.98 14.30 -10.90
C GLU A 11 6.30 14.24 -11.70
N THR A 12 7.21 15.21 -11.51
CA THR A 12 8.54 15.16 -12.17
C THR A 12 9.43 14.03 -11.63
N CYS A 13 9.08 13.42 -10.49
CA CYS A 13 9.81 12.31 -9.91
C CYS A 13 9.36 10.94 -10.43
N ILE A 14 8.33 10.88 -11.29
CA ILE A 14 7.85 9.64 -11.90
C ILE A 14 8.88 9.16 -12.91
N GLU A 15 9.25 7.89 -12.82
CA GLU A 15 10.16 7.28 -13.80
C GLU A 15 9.41 7.03 -15.10
N THR A 16 10.01 7.46 -16.21
CA THR A 16 9.45 7.28 -17.55
C THR A 16 10.19 6.20 -18.33
N ASP A 17 9.55 5.66 -19.38
CA ASP A 17 10.21 4.72 -20.29
C ASP A 17 11.47 5.31 -20.94
N GLU A 18 11.50 6.63 -21.13
CA GLU A 18 12.64 7.35 -21.68
C GLU A 18 13.84 7.33 -20.74
N ASP A 19 13.61 7.37 -19.42
CA ASP A 19 14.67 7.29 -18.41
C ASP A 19 15.34 5.92 -18.44
N ARG A 20 14.57 4.85 -18.67
CA ARG A 20 15.08 3.47 -18.76
C ARG A 20 15.92 3.23 -20.01
N LYS A 21 15.54 3.83 -21.13
CA LYS A 21 16.16 3.57 -22.44
C LYS A 21 17.45 4.36 -22.67
N HIS A 22 17.64 5.48 -21.98
CA HIS A 22 18.77 6.38 -22.21
C HIS A 22 19.79 6.32 -21.06
N PRO A 23 21.05 5.92 -21.34
CA PRO A 23 22.12 5.95 -20.36
C PRO A 23 22.25 7.33 -19.70
N GLY A 24 22.37 7.37 -18.37
CA GLY A 24 22.53 8.61 -17.59
C GLY A 24 21.22 9.28 -17.15
N LYS A 25 20.08 9.05 -17.80
CA LYS A 25 18.80 9.66 -17.37
C LYS A 25 18.31 9.17 -16.02
N LEU A 26 18.52 7.89 -15.68
CA LEU A 26 18.21 7.37 -14.33
C LEU A 26 19.00 8.08 -13.22
N LEU A 27 20.26 8.46 -13.49
CA LEU A 27 21.07 9.22 -12.52
C LEU A 27 20.54 10.65 -12.40
N ALA A 28 20.25 11.30 -13.52
CA ALA A 28 19.62 12.62 -13.51
C ALA A 28 18.28 12.62 -12.76
N LEU A 29 17.45 11.59 -12.94
CA LEU A 29 16.20 11.43 -12.20
C LEU A 29 16.44 11.26 -10.70
N GLN A 30 17.49 10.55 -10.29
CA GLN A 30 17.86 10.44 -8.87
C GLN A 30 18.28 11.80 -8.29
N GLU A 31 19.02 12.62 -9.04
CA GLU A 31 19.38 13.99 -8.64
C GLU A 31 18.13 14.86 -8.48
N VAL A 32 17.21 14.82 -9.45
CA VAL A 32 15.93 15.54 -9.39
C VAL A 32 15.13 15.10 -8.16
N ARG A 33 15.00 13.79 -7.93
CA ARG A 33 14.32 13.24 -6.75
C ARG A 33 14.95 13.72 -5.45
N SER A 34 16.28 13.77 -5.38
CA SER A 34 16.99 14.28 -4.20
C SER A 34 16.65 15.75 -3.93
N LEU A 35 16.72 16.61 -4.96
CA LEU A 35 16.40 18.03 -4.82
C LEU A 35 14.93 18.26 -4.43
N VAL A 36 14.01 17.57 -5.09
CA VAL A 36 12.57 17.64 -4.76
C VAL A 36 12.36 17.18 -3.32
N CYS A 37 12.93 16.05 -2.90
CA CYS A 37 12.77 15.56 -1.53
C CYS A 37 13.35 16.52 -0.48
N CYS A 38 14.52 17.12 -0.73
CA CYS A 38 15.09 18.14 0.15
C CYS A 38 14.15 19.35 0.29
N TYR A 39 13.54 19.79 -0.81
CA TYR A 39 12.57 20.87 -0.77
C TYR A 39 11.30 20.49 0.00
N LEU A 40 10.71 19.32 -0.29
CA LEU A 40 9.52 18.82 0.40
C LEU A 40 9.76 18.70 1.90
N HIS A 41 10.95 18.25 2.29
CA HIS A 41 11.34 18.17 3.69
C HIS A 41 11.22 19.52 4.40
N GLN A 42 11.81 20.57 3.82
CA GLN A 42 11.74 21.92 4.38
C GLN A 42 10.31 22.46 4.37
N ALA A 43 9.56 22.25 3.27
CA ALA A 43 8.18 22.71 3.15
C ALA A 43 7.26 22.07 4.20
N PHE A 44 7.41 20.77 4.45
CA PHE A 44 6.61 20.05 5.45
C PHE A 44 6.98 20.40 6.89
N ILE A 45 8.25 20.74 7.16
CA ILE A 45 8.65 21.27 8.48
C ILE A 45 8.05 22.66 8.69
N ALA A 46 8.11 23.52 7.68
CA ALA A 46 7.57 24.87 7.76
C ALA A 46 6.04 24.89 7.90
N ASP A 47 5.35 23.95 7.26
CA ASP A 47 3.89 23.84 7.26
C ASP A 47 3.46 22.36 7.23
N THR A 48 3.12 21.81 8.40
CA THR A 48 2.65 20.42 8.53
C THR A 48 1.25 20.22 7.93
N THR A 49 0.45 21.28 7.85
CA THR A 49 -0.86 21.27 7.17
C THR A 49 -0.71 21.08 5.67
N LEU A 50 0.33 21.62 5.04
CA LEU A 50 0.65 21.34 3.64
C LEU A 50 0.94 19.85 3.44
N ALA A 51 1.73 19.23 4.33
CA ALA A 51 2.03 17.81 4.27
C ALA A 51 0.73 16.98 4.33
N LYS A 52 -0.16 17.31 5.26
CA LYS A 52 -1.49 16.68 5.37
C LYS A 52 -2.28 16.84 4.06
N LEU A 53 -2.40 18.05 3.52
CA LEU A 53 -3.16 18.32 2.30
C LEU A 53 -2.65 17.51 1.10
N VAL A 54 -1.34 17.45 0.89
CA VAL A 54 -0.72 16.71 -0.22
C VAL A 54 -1.03 15.21 -0.13
N HIS A 55 -0.92 14.62 1.07
CA HIS A 55 -1.24 13.20 1.27
C HIS A 55 -2.75 12.92 1.22
N PHE A 56 -3.58 13.87 1.64
CA PHE A 56 -5.04 13.79 1.47
C PHE A 56 -5.47 13.96 0.02
N GLN A 57 -4.72 14.67 -0.83
CA GLN A 57 -4.91 14.69 -2.28
C GLN A 57 -4.43 13.39 -2.93
N GLY A 58 -3.36 12.80 -2.38
CA GLY A 58 -2.71 11.60 -2.90
C GLY A 58 -1.83 11.90 -4.11
N TYR A 59 -1.02 10.91 -4.47
CA TYR A 59 -0.11 10.92 -5.61
C TYR A 59 0.18 9.46 -6.01
N PRO A 60 0.78 9.19 -7.19
CA PRO A 60 1.07 7.83 -7.63
C PRO A 60 1.82 6.99 -6.58
N SER A 61 1.37 5.75 -6.36
CA SER A 61 1.88 4.90 -5.27
C SER A 61 3.38 4.58 -5.38
N GLU A 62 3.92 4.67 -6.59
CA GLU A 62 5.34 4.49 -6.92
C GLU A 62 6.22 5.53 -6.23
N LEU A 63 5.68 6.74 -6.03
CA LEU A 63 6.40 7.83 -5.38
C LEU A 63 6.39 7.74 -3.86
N ILE A 64 5.55 6.89 -3.25
CA ILE A 64 5.48 6.75 -1.80
C ILE A 64 6.83 6.30 -1.24
N GLU A 65 7.49 5.33 -1.88
CA GLU A 65 8.80 4.87 -1.44
C GLU A 65 9.86 5.97 -1.58
N VAL A 66 9.80 6.72 -2.70
CA VAL A 66 10.71 7.83 -2.98
C VAL A 66 10.58 8.91 -1.91
N THR A 67 9.35 9.33 -1.59
CA THR A 67 9.11 10.38 -0.59
C THR A 67 9.46 9.90 0.80
N VAL A 68 9.04 8.70 1.22
CA VAL A 68 9.34 8.17 2.56
C VAL A 68 10.85 8.03 2.80
N LYS A 69 11.62 7.56 1.81
CA LYS A 69 13.08 7.43 1.95
C LYS A 69 13.82 8.76 1.80
N GLY A 70 13.34 9.63 0.91
CA GLY A 70 14.02 10.88 0.55
C GLY A 70 13.72 12.06 1.46
N VAL A 71 12.57 12.05 2.16
CA VAL A 71 12.07 13.17 2.98
C VAL A 71 12.13 12.79 4.47
N PRO A 72 13.15 13.23 5.24
CA PRO A 72 13.32 12.80 6.64
C PRO A 72 12.16 13.13 7.59
N SER A 73 11.41 14.19 7.30
CA SER A 73 10.25 14.64 8.08
C SER A 73 8.98 13.82 7.82
N MET A 74 9.01 12.77 6.99
CA MET A 74 7.80 12.01 6.63
C MET A 74 7.11 11.32 7.80
N HIS A 75 7.81 11.09 8.91
CA HIS A 75 7.23 10.53 10.14
C HIS A 75 6.06 11.38 10.70
N ILE A 76 5.99 12.68 10.39
CA ILE A 76 4.84 13.54 10.76
C ILE A 76 3.52 13.03 10.17
N CYS A 77 3.57 12.26 9.08
CA CYS A 77 2.36 11.71 8.45
C CYS A 77 1.61 10.73 9.36
N LEU A 78 2.30 10.14 10.36
CA LEU A 78 1.66 9.29 11.36
C LEU A 78 0.61 10.04 12.19
N ASP A 79 0.65 11.37 12.25
CA ASP A 79 -0.30 12.18 13.03
C ASP A 79 -1.69 12.24 12.41
N PHE A 80 -1.80 12.18 11.08
CA PHE A 80 -3.07 12.27 10.35
C PHE A 80 -3.43 10.98 9.60
N LEU A 81 -2.59 9.94 9.65
CA LEU A 81 -2.82 8.71 8.91
C LEU A 81 -4.11 7.99 9.30
N LEU A 82 -4.49 8.04 10.58
CA LEU A 82 -5.77 7.49 11.04
C LEU A 82 -6.96 8.18 10.36
N GLU A 83 -6.93 9.51 10.31
CA GLU A 83 -7.97 10.31 9.65
C GLU A 83 -8.03 10.03 8.14
N LEU A 84 -6.89 9.79 7.50
CA LEU A 84 -6.82 9.41 6.09
C LEU A 84 -7.37 8.01 5.82
N MET A 85 -7.09 7.04 6.71
CA MET A 85 -7.67 5.69 6.66
C MET A 85 -9.18 5.66 6.90
N GLN A 86 -9.73 6.64 7.62
CA GLN A 86 -11.17 6.72 7.90
C GLN A 86 -11.95 7.46 6.81
N GLN A 87 -11.29 7.94 5.76
CA GLN A 87 -11.98 8.54 4.62
C GLN A 87 -12.90 7.51 3.95
N PRO A 88 -14.09 7.90 3.47
CA PRO A 88 -15.04 6.98 2.82
C PRO A 88 -14.55 6.46 1.45
N SER A 89 -13.54 7.10 0.87
CA SER A 89 -12.98 6.71 -0.42
C SER A 89 -11.99 5.55 -0.28
N LEU A 90 -12.30 4.41 -0.93
CA LEU A 90 -11.40 3.25 -0.98
C LEU A 90 -9.99 3.62 -1.47
N ASN A 91 -9.86 4.53 -2.43
CA ASN A 91 -8.55 4.97 -2.93
C ASN A 91 -7.72 5.68 -1.86
N LYS A 92 -8.37 6.47 -0.99
CA LYS A 92 -7.68 7.13 0.14
C LYS A 92 -7.26 6.12 1.19
N GLN A 93 -8.12 5.15 1.48
CA GLN A 93 -7.81 4.06 2.41
C GLN A 93 -6.62 3.21 1.92
N ILE A 94 -6.62 2.83 0.64
CA ILE A 94 -5.51 2.11 0.00
C ILE A 94 -4.22 2.92 0.11
N PHE A 95 -4.25 4.19 -0.30
CA PHE A 95 -3.09 5.07 -0.24
C PHE A 95 -2.55 5.21 1.20
N ALA A 96 -3.44 5.39 2.18
CA ALA A 96 -3.07 5.50 3.59
C ALA A 96 -2.37 4.24 4.11
N ILE A 97 -2.89 3.05 3.78
CA ILE A 97 -2.31 1.77 4.19
C ILE A 97 -0.97 1.53 3.51
N GLN A 98 -0.84 1.90 2.23
CA GLN A 98 0.44 1.85 1.52
C GLN A 98 1.47 2.78 2.15
N LEU A 99 1.11 4.04 2.41
CA LEU A 99 1.97 5.01 3.08
C LEU A 99 2.40 4.53 4.47
N LEU A 100 1.44 4.07 5.28
CA LEU A 100 1.70 3.49 6.60
C LEU A 100 2.73 2.37 6.51
N SER A 101 2.58 1.44 5.56
CA SER A 101 3.50 0.30 5.44
C SER A 101 4.95 0.69 5.13
N TYR A 102 5.17 1.76 4.34
CA TYR A 102 6.52 2.28 4.09
C TYR A 102 7.04 3.03 5.32
N LEU A 103 6.20 3.82 5.98
CA LEU A 103 6.58 4.51 7.23
C LEU A 103 6.91 3.51 8.33
N SER A 104 6.21 2.39 8.45
CA SER A 104 6.48 1.35 9.45
C SER A 104 7.85 0.69 9.25
N LEU A 105 8.25 0.46 7.99
CA LEU A 105 9.59 -0.05 7.68
C LEU A 105 10.68 0.99 7.97
N GLN A 106 10.43 2.25 7.64
CA GLN A 106 11.41 3.32 7.82
C GLN A 106 11.53 3.79 9.29
N TYR A 107 10.41 3.79 10.00
CA TYR A 107 10.24 4.31 11.36
C TYR A 107 9.47 3.29 12.19
N SER A 108 10.16 2.32 12.77
CA SER A 108 9.54 1.29 13.63
C SER A 108 9.19 1.87 15.01
N LEU A 109 8.09 2.64 15.08
CA LEU A 109 7.61 3.32 16.28
C LEU A 109 6.39 2.62 16.88
N PRO A 110 6.16 2.69 18.22
CA PRO A 110 4.94 2.18 18.83
C PRO A 110 3.66 2.78 18.24
N LYS A 111 3.70 4.07 17.87
CA LYS A 111 2.57 4.75 17.21
C LYS A 111 2.23 4.11 15.85
N SER A 112 3.23 3.81 15.04
CA SER A 112 3.01 3.12 13.75
C SER A 112 2.47 1.70 13.93
N LEU A 113 2.90 0.97 14.97
CA LEU A 113 2.35 -0.36 15.28
C LEU A 113 0.84 -0.28 15.58
N ASN A 114 0.42 0.65 16.42
CA ASN A 114 -1.00 0.85 16.74
C ASN A 114 -1.83 1.24 15.50
N LEU A 115 -1.25 2.03 14.59
CA LEU A 115 -1.88 2.34 13.31
C LEU A 115 -1.98 1.10 12.41
N CYS A 116 -0.97 0.22 12.40
CA CYS A 116 -1.03 -1.05 11.66
C CYS A 116 -2.14 -1.97 12.19
N VAL A 117 -2.28 -2.11 13.51
CA VAL A 117 -3.39 -2.86 14.11
C VAL A 117 -4.74 -2.28 13.67
N THR A 118 -4.85 -0.95 13.68
CA THR A 118 -6.06 -0.24 13.22
C THR A 118 -6.34 -0.49 11.74
N ALA A 119 -5.31 -0.46 10.89
CA ALA A 119 -5.41 -0.79 9.47
C ALA A 119 -5.89 -2.23 9.24
N LEU A 120 -5.39 -3.20 10.02
CA LEU A 120 -5.84 -4.59 9.93
C LEU A 120 -7.32 -4.72 10.32
N ASN A 121 -7.75 -4.09 11.41
CA ASN A 121 -9.17 -4.09 11.81
C ASN A 121 -10.08 -3.48 10.73
N LEU A 122 -9.64 -2.39 10.10
CA LEU A 122 -10.34 -1.79 8.96
C LEU A 122 -10.43 -2.78 7.79
N LEU A 123 -9.33 -3.47 7.46
CA LEU A 123 -9.32 -4.46 6.37
C LEU A 123 -10.23 -5.65 6.64
N TYR A 124 -10.29 -6.15 7.89
CA TYR A 124 -11.24 -7.19 8.28
C TYR A 124 -12.70 -6.73 8.12
N ALA A 125 -13.03 -5.51 8.56
CA ALA A 125 -14.37 -4.96 8.40
C ALA A 125 -14.75 -4.77 6.92
N LEU A 126 -13.82 -4.30 6.09
CA LEU A 126 -14.03 -4.13 4.65
C LEU A 126 -14.15 -5.47 3.93
N LEU A 127 -13.40 -6.50 4.34
CA LEU A 127 -13.41 -7.81 3.69
C LEU A 127 -14.83 -8.42 3.60
N GLY A 128 -15.61 -8.24 4.66
CA GLY A 128 -17.00 -8.73 4.74
C GLY A 128 -18.06 -7.79 4.18
N SER A 129 -17.78 -6.50 4.04
CA SER A 129 -18.78 -5.49 3.64
C SER A 129 -18.71 -5.07 2.16
N VAL A 130 -17.57 -5.28 1.49
CA VAL A 130 -17.40 -4.89 0.08
C VAL A 130 -17.77 -6.02 -0.89
N SER A 131 -18.17 -5.63 -2.11
CA SER A 131 -18.44 -6.58 -3.20
C SER A 131 -17.17 -7.31 -3.68
N SER A 132 -17.32 -8.40 -4.45
CA SER A 132 -16.17 -9.14 -5.00
C SER A 132 -15.22 -8.23 -5.81
N SER A 133 -15.78 -7.40 -6.70
CA SER A 133 -14.99 -6.50 -7.54
C SER A 133 -14.28 -5.40 -6.73
N GLN A 134 -14.91 -4.88 -5.68
CA GLN A 134 -14.28 -3.94 -4.76
C GLN A 134 -13.18 -4.59 -3.93
N ARG A 135 -13.34 -5.86 -3.53
CA ARG A 135 -12.34 -6.63 -2.80
C ARG A 135 -11.04 -6.74 -3.59
N VAL A 136 -11.13 -7.01 -4.89
CA VAL A 136 -9.96 -7.08 -5.78
C VAL A 136 -9.27 -5.73 -5.88
N LYS A 137 -10.04 -4.66 -6.08
CA LYS A 137 -9.52 -3.28 -6.12
C LYS A 137 -8.83 -2.88 -4.80
N LEU A 138 -9.36 -3.32 -3.67
CA LEU A 138 -8.83 -3.03 -2.34
C LEU A 138 -7.57 -3.84 -2.03
N PHE A 139 -7.65 -5.17 -2.13
CA PHE A 139 -6.59 -6.05 -1.63
C PHE A 139 -5.40 -6.15 -2.57
N LYS A 140 -5.59 -6.14 -3.90
CA LYS A 140 -4.46 -6.23 -4.85
C LYS A 140 -3.34 -5.22 -4.55
N PRO A 141 -3.60 -3.92 -4.36
CA PRO A 141 -2.56 -2.94 -4.01
C PRO A 141 -2.09 -3.00 -2.54
N ILE A 142 -2.85 -3.63 -1.64
CA ILE A 142 -2.56 -3.71 -0.20
C ILE A 142 -1.72 -4.94 0.16
N LEU A 143 -1.80 -6.02 -0.62
CA LEU A 143 -1.05 -7.24 -0.36
C LEU A 143 0.47 -7.00 -0.19
N PRO A 144 1.16 -6.20 -1.03
CA PRO A 144 2.55 -5.84 -0.78
C PRO A 144 2.77 -5.03 0.50
N ALA A 145 1.79 -4.21 0.90
CA ALA A 145 1.83 -3.44 2.14
C ALA A 145 1.80 -4.35 3.37
N LEU A 146 1.03 -5.45 3.33
CA LEU A 146 1.01 -6.44 4.40
C LEU A 146 2.38 -7.11 4.59
N VAL A 147 3.10 -7.43 3.51
CA VAL A 147 4.47 -7.96 3.61
C VAL A 147 5.39 -6.98 4.33
N ARG A 148 5.33 -5.69 3.98
CA ARG A 148 6.13 -4.64 4.63
C ARG A 148 5.78 -4.49 6.10
N ILE A 149 4.49 -4.53 6.45
CA ILE A 149 4.04 -4.46 7.84
C ILE A 149 4.53 -5.68 8.63
N SER A 150 4.48 -6.89 8.06
CA SER A 150 5.02 -8.09 8.69
C SER A 150 6.53 -8.02 8.93
N GLU A 151 7.29 -7.45 7.98
CA GLU A 151 8.73 -7.24 8.13
C GLU A 151 9.05 -6.17 9.18
N ALA A 152 8.26 -5.09 9.27
CA ALA A 152 8.42 -4.05 10.28
C ALA A 152 8.00 -4.51 11.69
N PHE A 153 6.93 -5.31 11.79
CA PHE A 153 6.30 -5.71 13.04
C PHE A 153 5.99 -7.21 13.06
N PRO A 154 6.98 -8.05 13.42
CA PRO A 154 6.78 -9.49 13.57
C PRO A 154 5.59 -9.92 14.44
N PRO A 155 5.22 -9.20 15.53
CA PRO A 155 4.03 -9.55 16.32
C PRO A 155 2.71 -9.57 15.54
N LEU A 156 2.61 -8.89 14.40
CA LEU A 156 1.40 -8.85 13.58
C LEU A 156 1.32 -9.97 12.53
N ILE A 157 2.34 -10.83 12.41
CA ILE A 157 2.39 -11.88 11.37
C ILE A 157 1.21 -12.84 11.46
N GLU A 158 0.80 -13.23 12.67
CA GLU A 158 -0.32 -14.14 12.86
C GLU A 158 -1.62 -13.50 12.39
N ASP A 159 -1.92 -12.28 12.84
CA ASP A 159 -3.13 -11.55 12.43
C ASP A 159 -3.19 -11.30 10.91
N ILE A 160 -2.06 -10.99 10.30
CA ILE A 160 -1.95 -10.80 8.85
C ILE A 160 -2.16 -12.13 8.11
N THR A 161 -1.61 -13.22 8.63
CA THR A 161 -1.81 -14.56 8.08
C THR A 161 -3.28 -14.97 8.13
N GLN A 162 -3.95 -14.74 9.26
CA GLN A 162 -5.38 -15.02 9.40
C GLN A 162 -6.21 -14.19 8.41
N LEU A 163 -5.85 -12.92 8.17
CA LEU A 163 -6.52 -12.07 7.19
C LEU A 163 -6.36 -12.64 5.77
N LEU A 164 -5.14 -13.06 5.40
CA LEU A 164 -4.86 -13.68 4.10
C LEU A 164 -5.62 -15.00 3.91
N LEU A 165 -5.72 -15.82 4.95
CA LEU A 165 -6.47 -17.07 4.93
C LEU A 165 -7.97 -16.82 4.73
N GLN A 166 -8.55 -15.85 5.45
CA GLN A 166 -9.95 -15.47 5.26
C GLN A 166 -10.21 -14.93 3.86
N LEU A 167 -9.33 -14.05 3.37
CA LEU A 167 -9.39 -13.54 1.99
C LEU A 167 -9.39 -14.67 0.97
N ALA A 168 -8.46 -15.62 1.09
CA ALA A 168 -8.35 -16.76 0.19
C ALA A 168 -9.59 -17.66 0.24
N ARG A 169 -10.13 -17.96 1.42
CA ARG A 169 -11.35 -18.76 1.60
C ARG A 169 -12.54 -18.13 0.89
N ILE A 170 -12.75 -16.82 1.06
CA ILE A 170 -13.85 -16.11 0.40
C ILE A 170 -13.67 -16.10 -1.12
N CYS A 171 -12.44 -15.90 -1.61
CA CYS A 171 -12.17 -15.93 -3.05
C CYS A 171 -12.41 -17.32 -3.66
N GLN A 172 -12.02 -18.38 -2.94
CA GLN A 172 -12.24 -19.77 -3.38
C GLN A 172 -13.73 -20.12 -3.45
N SER A 173 -14.52 -19.73 -2.44
CA SER A 173 -15.97 -20.00 -2.45
C SER A 173 -16.69 -19.26 -3.58
N GLN A 174 -16.27 -18.04 -3.91
CA GLN A 174 -16.82 -17.28 -5.04
C GLN A 174 -16.45 -17.90 -6.40
N ALA A 175 -15.21 -18.40 -6.53
CA ALA A 175 -14.75 -19.07 -7.74
C ALA A 175 -15.43 -20.43 -7.97
N SER A 176 -15.78 -21.16 -6.91
CA SER A 176 -16.51 -22.43 -7.03
C SER A 176 -18.00 -22.24 -7.36
N LEU A 177 -18.65 -21.22 -6.77
CA LEU A 177 -20.04 -20.90 -7.07
C LEU A 177 -20.25 -20.54 -8.55
N SER A 178 -19.36 -19.70 -9.11
CA SER A 178 -19.43 -19.33 -10.54
C SER A 178 -19.31 -20.54 -11.46
N SER A 179 -18.37 -21.46 -11.17
CA SER A 179 -18.17 -22.68 -11.98
C SER A 179 -19.39 -23.62 -12.04
N HIS A 180 -20.30 -23.55 -11.07
CA HIS A 180 -21.50 -24.38 -11.02
C HIS A 180 -22.68 -23.78 -11.81
N PHE A 181 -22.67 -22.47 -12.06
CA PHE A 181 -23.71 -21.75 -12.81
C PHE A 181 -23.34 -21.46 -14.29
N ASP A 182 -22.11 -21.77 -14.70
CA ASP A 182 -21.58 -21.62 -16.07
C ASP A 182 -22.36 -22.42 -17.14
N ALA A 183 -23.37 -23.21 -16.75
CA ALA A 183 -24.27 -23.86 -17.70
C ALA A 183 -25.32 -22.91 -18.33
N HIS A 184 -25.51 -21.66 -17.85
CA HIS A 184 -26.58 -20.81 -18.39
C HIS A 184 -26.43 -19.26 -18.35
N LEU A 185 -25.33 -18.59 -17.91
CA LEU A 185 -25.30 -17.11 -17.86
C LEU A 185 -23.99 -16.36 -18.23
N THR A 186 -24.21 -15.10 -18.61
CA THR A 186 -23.43 -13.95 -19.15
C THR A 186 -21.97 -13.66 -18.71
N LYS A 187 -21.19 -13.07 -19.64
CA LYS A 187 -19.81 -12.53 -19.55
C LYS A 187 -19.40 -11.75 -18.28
N LEU A 188 -20.34 -11.18 -17.52
CA LEU A 188 -20.05 -10.43 -16.29
C LEU A 188 -19.59 -11.35 -15.14
N ASP A 189 -20.18 -12.55 -15.03
CA ASP A 189 -19.84 -13.51 -13.98
C ASP A 189 -18.47 -14.16 -14.21
N GLU A 190 -18.10 -14.42 -15.48
CA GLU A 190 -16.77 -14.92 -15.87
C GLU A 190 -15.65 -13.98 -15.39
N SER A 191 -15.83 -12.66 -15.56
CA SER A 191 -14.85 -11.65 -15.14
C SER A 191 -14.65 -11.63 -13.62
N SER A 192 -15.74 -11.80 -12.86
CA SER A 192 -15.69 -11.83 -11.40
C SER A 192 -15.03 -13.11 -10.87
N SER A 193 -15.25 -14.24 -11.54
CA SER A 193 -14.62 -15.53 -11.20
C SER A 193 -13.11 -15.50 -11.42
N GLN A 194 -12.68 -14.93 -12.55
CA GLN A 194 -11.26 -14.78 -12.87
C GLN A 194 -10.55 -13.83 -11.89
N ASP A 195 -11.20 -12.73 -11.54
CA ASP A 195 -10.68 -11.78 -10.55
C ASP A 195 -10.52 -12.42 -9.15
N SER A 196 -11.51 -13.22 -8.71
CA SER A 196 -11.42 -13.97 -7.45
C SER A 196 -10.28 -15.00 -7.46
N LYS A 197 -10.08 -15.72 -8.57
CA LYS A 197 -8.97 -16.67 -8.72
C LYS A 197 -7.62 -15.97 -8.65
N ALA A 198 -7.47 -14.86 -9.38
CA ALA A 198 -6.24 -14.05 -9.38
C ALA A 198 -5.95 -13.51 -7.98
N LEU A 199 -6.95 -13.03 -7.26
CA LEU A 199 -6.77 -12.52 -5.89
C LEU A 199 -6.37 -13.63 -4.91
N CYS A 200 -6.93 -14.84 -5.05
CA CYS A 200 -6.53 -15.99 -4.25
C CYS A 200 -5.05 -16.36 -4.49
N GLU A 201 -4.59 -16.31 -5.73
CA GLU A 201 -3.19 -16.56 -6.06
C GLU A 201 -2.26 -15.48 -5.49
N LEU A 202 -2.64 -14.21 -5.62
CA LEU A 202 -1.89 -13.11 -5.02
C LEU A 202 -1.80 -13.24 -3.50
N ALA A 203 -2.89 -13.63 -2.81
CA ALA A 203 -2.88 -13.86 -1.37
C ALA A 203 -1.90 -14.98 -0.97
N ARG A 204 -1.88 -16.08 -1.73
CA ARG A 204 -0.95 -17.20 -1.51
C ARG A 204 0.50 -16.78 -1.72
N ASN A 205 0.78 -16.03 -2.79
CA ASN A 205 2.11 -15.49 -3.08
C ASN A 205 2.56 -14.51 -1.99
N THR A 206 1.63 -13.72 -1.45
CA THR A 206 1.89 -12.79 -0.34
C THR A 206 2.25 -13.55 0.93
N PHE A 207 1.51 -14.61 1.26
CA PHE A 207 1.83 -15.47 2.39
C PHE A 207 3.24 -16.08 2.28
N ALA A 208 3.60 -16.59 1.10
CA ALA A 208 4.95 -17.12 0.85
C ALA A 208 6.04 -16.04 0.99
N GLN A 209 5.77 -14.80 0.58
CA GLN A 209 6.69 -13.68 0.78
C GLN A 209 6.86 -13.31 2.26
N ILE A 210 5.79 -13.34 3.06
CA ILE A 210 5.85 -13.10 4.50
C ILE A 210 6.73 -14.16 5.17
N LEU A 211 6.54 -15.45 4.86
CA LEU A 211 7.39 -16.51 5.37
C LEU A 211 8.87 -16.26 5.03
N LYS A 212 9.17 -15.90 3.79
CA LYS A 212 10.54 -15.65 3.35
C LYS A 212 11.19 -14.41 4.00
N LYS A 213 10.45 -13.31 4.10
CA LYS A 213 11.01 -12.00 4.49
C LYS A 213 10.91 -11.69 5.97
N ALA A 214 9.87 -12.16 6.65
CA ALA A 214 9.58 -11.80 8.04
C ALA A 214 9.81 -12.97 9.02
N VAL A 215 9.74 -14.22 8.57
CA VAL A 215 9.95 -15.39 9.44
C VAL A 215 11.36 -15.95 9.30
N LEU A 216 11.80 -16.26 8.08
CA LEU A 216 13.11 -16.90 7.84
C LEU A 216 14.30 -15.95 7.94
N LYS A 217 14.06 -14.64 7.91
CA LYS A 217 15.13 -13.61 8.02
C LYS A 217 15.52 -13.32 9.48
N THR A 218 14.70 -13.76 10.43
CA THR A 218 14.85 -13.50 11.87
C THR A 218 16.01 -14.31 12.49
N ASP A 219 16.59 -15.26 11.75
CA ASP A 219 17.67 -16.14 12.21
C ASP A 219 19.10 -15.58 12.03
N VAL A 220 19.29 -14.29 11.67
CA VAL A 220 20.63 -13.76 11.28
C VAL A 220 21.21 -12.69 12.24
N TYR A 221 20.65 -12.50 13.43
CA TYR A 221 21.33 -11.73 14.48
C TYR A 221 21.32 -12.46 15.82
N ASN A 222 22.31 -13.35 15.98
CA ASN A 222 22.91 -13.72 17.27
C ASN A 222 24.36 -13.22 17.28
#